data_AF-A0A396SCT6-F1
#
_entry.id   AF-A0A396SCT6-F1
#
_cell.length_a   1.000
_cell.length_b   1.000
_cell.length_c   1.000
_cell.angle_alpha   90.00
_cell.angle_beta   90.00
_cell.angle_gamma   90.00
#
_symmetry.space_group_name_H-M   'P 1'
#
loop_
_entity.id
_entity.type
_entity.pdbx_description
1 polymer ?
#
loop_
_entity_poly.entity_id
_entity_poly.type
_entity_poly.pdbx_seq_one_letter_code
_entity_poly.pdbx_strand_id
1 'polypeptide(L)'
;MSISEYCGNTEFTILQFIYYLTNEIQEKIIKKKLFYKEQVLRYVTQQIDSFFKNFKLKKALLQSYKHEVFNTIVFKLQHTIKKHIIFQCS
;
A
#
# COMPACT_ATOMS: atom_id res chain seq x y z
N MET A 1 5.57 7.70 -25.91
CA MET A 1 6.20 7.37 -24.62
C MET A 1 5.10 6.97 -23.66
N SER A 2 4.99 5.68 -23.37
CA SER A 2 4.07 5.15 -22.36
C SER A 2 4.65 5.37 -20.96
N ILE A 3 3.79 5.36 -19.94
CA ILE A 3 4.24 5.50 -18.53
C ILE A 3 5.21 4.38 -18.14
N SER A 4 5.03 3.18 -18.68
CA SER A 4 5.96 2.06 -18.45
C SER A 4 7.34 2.28 -19.08
N GLU A 5 7.40 2.89 -20.27
CA GLU A 5 8.67 3.27 -20.92
C GLU A 5 9.39 4.40 -20.17
N TYR A 6 8.64 5.29 -19.53
CA TYR A 6 9.20 6.40 -18.76
C TYR A 6 9.72 5.99 -17.37
N CYS A 7 8.96 5.17 -16.64
CA CYS A 7 9.29 4.81 -15.25
C CYS A 7 10.32 3.69 -15.11
N GLY A 8 10.45 2.81 -16.11
CA GLY A 8 11.13 1.53 -15.94
C GLY A 8 10.19 0.44 -15.39
N ASN A 9 10.49 -0.83 -15.71
CA ASN A 9 9.58 -1.94 -15.44
C ASN A 9 9.33 -2.17 -13.93
N THR A 10 10.35 -1.99 -13.10
CA THR A 10 10.26 -2.21 -11.64
C THR A 10 9.38 -1.16 -10.99
N GLU A 11 9.65 0.11 -11.27
CA GLU A 11 8.93 1.27 -10.75
C GLU A 11 7.47 1.23 -11.20
N PHE A 12 7.23 0.90 -12.48
CA PHE A 12 5.88 0.73 -13.00
C PHE A 12 5.12 -0.38 -12.28
N THR A 13 5.76 -1.53 -12.02
CA THR A 13 5.13 -2.64 -11.27
C THR A 13 4.81 -2.22 -9.83
N ILE A 14 5.69 -1.45 -9.18
CA ILE A 14 5.44 -0.90 -7.84
C ILE A 14 4.24 0.05 -7.86
N LEU A 15 4.12 0.92 -8.87
CA LEU A 15 2.98 1.83 -9.02
C LEU A 15 1.67 1.07 -9.23
N GLN A 16 1.67 0.03 -10.06
CA GLN A 16 0.51 -0.83 -10.26
C GLN A 16 0.10 -1.53 -8.96
N PHE A 17 1.09 -2.04 -8.20
CA PHE A 17 0.86 -2.64 -6.89
C PHE A 17 0.23 -1.65 -5.90
N ILE A 18 0.77 -0.43 -5.80
CA ILE A 18 0.22 0.64 -4.95
C ILE A 18 -1.25 0.88 -5.31
N TYR A 19 -1.57 1.03 -6.59
CA TYR A 19 -2.93 1.31 -7.05
C TYR A 19 -3.88 0.16 -6.72
N TYR A 20 -3.48 -1.07 -7.07
CA TYR A 20 -4.25 -2.28 -6.80
C TYR A 20 -4.54 -2.45 -5.31
N LEU A 21 -3.50 -2.41 -4.46
CA LEU A 21 -3.64 -2.63 -3.02
C LEU A 21 -4.46 -1.52 -2.36
N THR A 22 -4.31 -0.27 -2.79
CA THR A 22 -5.12 0.84 -2.28
C THR A 22 -6.61 0.59 -2.55
N ASN A 23 -6.98 0.27 -3.79
CA ASN A 23 -8.38 0.03 -4.16
C ASN A 23 -8.96 -1.18 -3.42
N GLU A 24 -8.19 -2.26 -3.33
CA GLU A 24 -8.59 -3.48 -2.64
C GLU A 24 -8.89 -3.22 -1.14
N ILE A 25 -8.04 -2.44 -0.47
CA ILE A 25 -8.25 -2.06 0.92
C ILE A 25 -9.44 -1.10 1.06
N GLN A 26 -9.59 -0.14 0.15
CA GLN A 26 -10.75 0.77 0.17
C GLN A 26 -12.05 -0.03 0.08
N GLU A 27 -12.12 -1.01 -0.83
CA GLU A 27 -13.28 -1.90 -0.92
C GLU A 27 -13.50 -2.71 0.36
N LYS A 28 -12.44 -3.25 0.96
CA LYS A 28 -12.56 -3.98 2.23
C LYS A 28 -13.07 -3.10 3.36
N ILE A 29 -12.65 -1.83 3.44
CA ILE A 29 -13.16 -0.88 4.43
C ILE A 29 -14.63 -0.56 4.17
N ILE A 30 -15.00 -0.26 2.92
CA ILE A 30 -16.40 0.05 2.53
C ILE A 30 -17.32 -1.14 2.80
N LYS A 31 -16.87 -2.36 2.50
CA LYS A 31 -17.59 -3.62 2.78
C LYS A 31 -17.55 -4.02 4.25
N LYS A 32 -17.02 -3.16 5.15
CA LYS A 32 -16.86 -3.42 6.59
C LYS A 32 -16.16 -4.76 6.86
N LYS A 33 -15.11 -5.08 6.12
CA LYS A 33 -14.22 -6.23 6.39
C LYS A 33 -12.98 -5.82 7.18
N LEU A 34 -12.66 -4.53 7.20
CA LEU A 34 -11.61 -3.92 8.02
C LEU A 34 -12.24 -2.80 8.85
N PHE A 35 -12.25 -2.99 10.17
CA PHE A 35 -12.99 -2.12 11.10
C PHE A 35 -12.09 -1.20 11.93
N TYR A 36 -10.81 -1.56 12.04
CA TYR A 36 -9.83 -0.87 12.88
C TYR A 36 -8.70 -0.33 12.01
N LYS A 37 -8.22 0.87 12.34
CA LYS A 37 -7.07 1.47 11.66
C LYS A 37 -5.83 0.56 11.74
N GLU A 38 -5.58 -0.03 12.90
CA GLU A 38 -4.43 -0.91 13.14
C GLU A 38 -4.50 -2.17 12.27
N GLN A 39 -5.70 -2.71 12.01
CA GLN A 39 -5.87 -3.83 11.09
C GLN A 39 -5.47 -3.45 9.66
N VAL A 40 -5.88 -2.25 9.21
CA VAL A 40 -5.50 -1.74 7.89
C VAL A 40 -3.99 -1.59 7.81
N LEU A 41 -3.35 -0.93 8.79
CA LEU A 41 -1.90 -0.73 8.80
C LEU A 41 -1.14 -2.05 8.77
N ARG A 42 -1.52 -3.03 9.62
CA ARG A 42 -0.91 -4.37 9.63
C ARG A 42 -1.08 -5.09 8.30
N TYR A 43 -2.27 -5.01 7.71
CA TYR A 43 -2.53 -5.63 6.41
C TYR A 43 -1.66 -5.01 5.29
N VAL A 44 -1.56 -3.68 5.25
CA VAL A 44 -0.69 -2.96 4.30
C VAL A 44 0.76 -3.44 4.44
N THR A 45 1.30 -3.49 5.67
CA THR A 45 2.65 -3.96 5.92
C THR A 45 2.88 -5.38 5.42
N GLN A 46 1.96 -6.31 5.72
CA GLN A 46 2.07 -7.71 5.28
C GLN A 46 2.05 -7.84 3.75
N GLN A 47 1.19 -7.09 3.06
CA GLN A 47 1.12 -7.12 1.60
C GLN A 47 2.38 -6.54 0.96
N ILE A 48 2.92 -5.45 1.50
CA ILE A 48 4.19 -4.87 1.06
C ILE A 48 5.34 -5.87 1.26
N ASP A 49 5.42 -6.51 2.43
CA ASP A 49 6.46 -7.50 2.69
C ASP A 49 6.38 -8.69 1.75
N SER A 50 5.16 -9.16 1.46
CA SER A 50 4.92 -10.24 0.49
C SER A 50 5.34 -9.86 -0.92
N PHE A 51 4.93 -8.68 -1.39
CA PHE A 51 5.24 -8.18 -2.73
C PHE A 51 6.75 -8.05 -2.95
N PHE A 52 7.46 -7.46 -1.98
CA PHE A 52 8.89 -7.23 -2.08
C PHE A 52 9.75 -8.46 -1.73
N LYS A 53 9.16 -9.59 -1.32
CA LYS A 53 9.90 -10.79 -0.87
C LYS A 53 10.91 -11.31 -1.89
N ASN A 54 10.59 -11.20 -3.18
CA ASN A 54 11.41 -11.74 -4.27
C ASN A 54 12.26 -10.67 -4.98
N PHE A 55 12.23 -9.41 -4.51
CA PHE A 55 13.00 -8.33 -5.13
C PHE A 55 14.47 -8.45 -4.75
N LYS A 56 15.33 -8.57 -5.77
CA LYS A 56 16.79 -8.61 -5.62
C LYS A 56 17.36 -7.18 -5.56
N LEU A 57 17.03 -6.45 -4.50
CA LEU A 57 17.52 -5.08 -4.25
C LEU A 57 18.48 -5.06 -3.05
N LYS A 58 19.37 -4.06 -3.02
CA LYS A 58 20.18 -3.78 -1.82
C LYS A 58 19.23 -3.50 -0.64
N LYS A 59 19.58 -3.98 0.55
CA LYS A 59 18.74 -3.89 1.75
C LYS A 59 18.25 -2.46 2.03
N ALA A 60 19.13 -1.46 1.94
CA ALA A 60 18.77 -0.06 2.15
C ALA A 60 17.71 0.41 1.14
N LEU A 61 17.93 0.15 -0.15
CA LEU A 61 17.00 0.52 -1.22
C LEU A 61 15.64 -0.20 -1.06
N LEU A 62 15.66 -1.48 -0.71
CA LEU A 62 14.44 -2.25 -0.43
C LEU A 62 13.63 -1.61 0.69
N GLN A 63 14.29 -1.20 1.78
CA GLN A 63 13.61 -0.55 2.90
C GLN A 63 13.06 0.82 2.51
N SER A 64 13.80 1.60 1.71
CA SER A 64 13.29 2.86 1.15
C SER A 64 12.02 2.64 0.33
N TYR A 65 12.02 1.68 -0.60
CA TYR A 65 10.81 1.38 -1.37
C TYR A 65 9.64 0.94 -0.49
N LYS A 66 9.87 0.02 0.47
CA LYS A 66 8.81 -0.42 1.38
C LYS A 66 8.22 0.75 2.17
N HIS A 67 9.07 1.66 2.65
CA HIS A 67 8.64 2.84 3.39
C HIS A 67 7.82 3.80 2.52
N GLU A 68 8.29 4.13 1.33
CA GLU A 68 7.59 5.01 0.39
C GLU A 68 6.24 4.43 -0.06
N VAL A 69 6.21 3.14 -0.37
CA VAL A 69 4.98 2.42 -0.74
C VAL A 69 3.98 2.44 0.41
N PHE A 70 4.44 2.16 1.64
CA PHE A 70 3.59 2.20 2.83
C PHE A 70 2.98 3.59 3.03
N ASN A 71 3.82 4.64 3.04
CA ASN A 71 3.37 6.01 3.24
C ASN A 71 2.39 6.44 2.15
N THR A 72 2.66 6.10 0.89
CA THR A 72 1.80 6.42 -0.24
C THR A 72 0.42 5.78 -0.09
N ILE A 73 0.36 4.49 0.23
CA ILE A 73 -0.90 3.76 0.40
C ILE A 73 -1.67 4.32 1.60
N VAL A 74 -1.01 4.47 2.75
CA VAL A 74 -1.65 4.99 3.95
C VAL A 74 -2.19 6.40 3.73
N PHE A 75 -1.43 7.27 3.07
CA PHE A 75 -1.87 8.62 2.71
C PHE A 75 -3.15 8.59 1.85
N LYS A 76 -3.18 7.76 0.80
CA LYS A 76 -4.37 7.60 -0.06
C LYS A 76 -5.57 7.01 0.69
N LEU A 77 -5.33 6.16 1.69
CA LEU A 77 -6.38 5.56 2.51
C LEU A 77 -6.92 6.49 3.60
N GLN A 78 -6.22 7.57 3.95
CA GLN A 78 -6.63 8.45 5.07
C GLN A 78 -8.07 8.92 4.96
N HIS A 79 -8.50 9.33 3.77
CA HIS A 79 -9.87 9.79 3.55
C HIS A 79 -10.89 8.67 3.79
N THR A 80 -10.64 7.48 3.24
CA THR A 80 -11.53 6.31 3.40
C THR A 80 -11.58 5.84 4.84
N ILE A 81 -10.43 5.83 5.53
CA ILE A 81 -10.30 5.50 6.95
C ILE A 81 -11.14 6.47 7.79
N LYS A 82 -10.93 7.79 7.63
CA LYS A 82 -11.68 8.81 8.37
C LYS A 82 -13.19 8.70 8.17
N LYS A 83 -13.64 8.31 6.98
CA LYS A 83 -15.07 8.24 6.64
C LYS A 83 -15.76 6.97 7.13
N HIS A 84 -15.07 5.84 7.22
CA HIS A 84 -15.71 4.52 7.42
C HIS A 84 -15.17 3.71 8.59
N ILE A 85 -13.99 4.04 9.13
CA ILE A 85 -13.43 3.33 10.28
C ILE A 85 -14.02 3.93 11.56
N ILE A 86 -14.71 3.07 12.29
CA ILE A 86 -15.44 3.42 13.52
C ILE A 86 -14.48 3.48 14.72
N PHE A 87 -13.39 2.71 14.71
CA PHE A 87 -12.50 2.57 15.85
C PHE A 87 -11.05 2.91 15.48
N GLN A 88 -10.48 3.86 16.20
CA GLN A 88 -9.08 4.25 16.12
C GLN A 88 -8.55 4.21 17.56
N CYS A 89 -7.47 3.46 17.82
CA CYS A 89 -6.81 3.58 19.12
C CYS A 89 -6.12 4.95 19.18
N SER A 90 -6.37 5.67 20.27
CA SER A 90 -5.83 7.00 20.58
C SER A 90 -4.37 6.93 20.98
#